data_AF-A0A069DQ03-F1
#
_entry.id   AF-A0A069DQ03-F1
#
_cell.length_a   1.000
_cell.length_b   1.000
_cell.length_c   1.000
_cell.angle_alpha   90.00
_cell.angle_beta   90.00
_cell.angle_gamma   90.00
#
_symmetry.space_group_name_H-M   'P 1'
#
loop_
_entity.id
_entity.type
_entity.pdbx_description
1 polymer ?
#
loop_
_entity_poly.entity_id
_entity_poly.type
_entity_poly.pdbx_seq_one_letter_code
_entity_poly.pdbx_strand_id
1 'polypeptide(L)'
;MNEKLSSYLNSVFAPYDGVKSVTELKSDLLFDLEERYRELKAEGKDDDTAFAMTIDSIGDIEQTVIEVANLSRSLERQVVTNLKASNLPQSDFAGVTAHKGNFSSSVLQGSDFTNADLAGSSFHSSNVRDAIFDGANLTDCNFSTLDLANGRFHKSILVRTNFSKSWLAGAKFLNTRLMDVNLSMAYLRETTFQNCIFDGADFSKSDLGGMCFDGQTFIGVKFDKAGLHEVSFKGATLRNVSFQGFPLSKKYYRAIKTINFEGAVMDKLTYASLKGLEADLSKVTVR
;
A
#
# COMPACT_ATOMS: atom_id res chain seq x y z
N MET A 1 42.95 -8.49 31.01
CA MET A 1 41.61 -7.98 30.68
C MET A 1 41.15 -7.15 31.87
N ASN A 2 40.79 -5.89 31.68
CA ASN A 2 40.33 -5.06 32.79
C ASN A 2 38.86 -5.38 33.08
N GLU A 3 38.59 -6.04 34.21
CA GLU A 3 37.23 -6.45 34.60
C GLU A 3 36.27 -5.26 34.74
N LYS A 4 36.76 -4.08 35.13
CA LYS A 4 35.94 -2.87 35.23
C LYS A 4 35.45 -2.38 33.86
N LEU A 5 36.32 -2.39 32.84
CA LEU A 5 35.93 -2.00 31.46
C LEU A 5 34.94 -2.99 30.85
N SER A 6 35.19 -4.28 31.05
CA SER A 6 34.27 -5.34 30.60
C SER A 6 32.89 -5.21 31.26
N SER A 7 32.86 -4.96 32.58
CA SER A 7 31.60 -4.75 33.32
C SER A 7 30.86 -3.49 32.86
N TYR A 8 31.59 -2.40 32.61
CA TYR A 8 31.01 -1.15 32.11
C TYR A 8 30.33 -1.35 30.75
N LEU A 9 31.06 -1.89 29.76
CA LEU A 9 30.51 -2.14 28.43
C LEU A 9 29.37 -3.17 28.46
N ASN A 10 29.44 -4.18 29.32
CA ASN A 10 28.31 -5.10 29.51
C ASN A 10 27.05 -4.36 29.96
N SER A 11 27.16 -3.39 30.88
CA SER A 11 25.99 -2.61 31.33
C SER A 11 25.41 -1.70 30.24
N VAL A 12 26.27 -1.01 29.50
CA VAL A 12 25.87 -0.07 28.42
C VAL A 12 25.20 -0.82 27.26
N PHE A 13 25.71 -2.00 26.92
CA PHE A 13 25.24 -2.77 25.77
C PHE A 13 24.12 -3.78 26.11
N ALA A 14 23.86 -4.05 27.39
CA ALA A 14 22.83 -5.01 27.84
C ALA A 14 21.44 -4.82 27.18
N PRO A 15 20.93 -3.59 26.96
CA PRO A 15 19.64 -3.40 26.29
C PRO A 15 19.61 -3.84 24.81
N TYR A 16 20.77 -4.15 24.22
CA TYR A 16 20.94 -4.41 22.79
C TYR A 16 21.50 -5.81 22.50
N ASP A 17 21.56 -6.67 23.50
CA ASP A 17 22.02 -8.05 23.35
C ASP A 17 21.23 -8.79 22.24
N GLY A 18 21.97 -9.52 21.40
CA GLY A 18 21.42 -10.27 20.27
C GLY A 18 21.41 -9.51 18.93
N VAL A 19 21.79 -8.23 18.88
CA VAL A 19 22.02 -7.51 17.62
C VAL A 19 23.48 -7.72 17.18
N LYS A 20 23.69 -8.34 16.01
CA LYS A 20 25.01 -8.79 15.56
C LYS A 20 26.02 -7.64 15.44
N SER A 21 25.62 -6.57 14.77
CA SER A 21 26.46 -5.37 14.60
C SER A 21 26.82 -4.70 15.92
N VAL A 22 25.91 -4.72 16.90
CA VAL A 22 26.16 -4.17 18.24
C VAL A 22 27.13 -5.05 19.02
N THR A 23 27.14 -6.35 18.76
CA THR A 23 28.09 -7.31 19.34
C THR A 23 29.50 -7.11 18.78
N GLU A 24 29.61 -6.89 17.46
CA GLU A 24 30.87 -6.54 16.78
C GLU A 24 31.40 -5.19 17.30
N LEU A 25 30.56 -4.16 17.35
CA LEU A 25 30.91 -2.85 17.89
C LEU A 25 31.40 -2.92 19.36
N LYS A 26 30.75 -3.73 20.20
CA LYS A 26 31.16 -3.94 21.60
C LYS A 26 32.55 -4.57 21.70
N SER A 27 32.87 -5.51 20.81
CA SER A 27 34.17 -6.18 20.78
C SER A 27 35.28 -5.22 20.36
N ASP A 28 35.06 -4.46 19.29
CA ASP A 28 36.03 -3.50 18.78
C ASP A 28 36.29 -2.38 19.79
N LEU A 29 35.23 -1.84 20.38
CA LEU A 29 35.32 -0.82 21.42
C LEU A 29 36.05 -1.34 22.67
N LEU A 30 35.79 -2.57 23.10
CA LEU A 30 36.51 -3.16 24.23
C LEU A 30 38.01 -3.24 23.94
N PHE A 31 38.40 -3.64 22.73
CA PHE A 31 39.79 -3.72 22.33
C PHE A 31 40.48 -2.34 22.41
N ASP A 32 39.86 -1.31 21.82
CA ASP A 32 40.39 0.06 21.80
C ASP A 32 40.52 0.64 23.23
N LEU A 33 39.50 0.42 24.06
CA LEU A 33 39.52 0.90 25.45
C LEU A 33 40.58 0.19 26.30
N GLU A 34 40.81 -1.10 26.07
CA GLU A 34 41.87 -1.83 26.75
C GLU A 34 43.27 -1.35 26.33
N GLU A 35 43.46 -1.00 25.06
CA GLU A 35 44.70 -0.38 24.59
C GLU A 35 44.93 0.97 25.27
N ARG A 36 43.92 1.85 25.25
CA ARG A 36 44.00 3.16 25.90
C ARG A 36 44.27 3.06 27.39
N TYR A 37 43.65 2.11 28.07
CA TYR A 37 43.90 1.86 29.49
C TYR A 37 45.35 1.42 29.75
N ARG A 38 45.92 0.55 28.92
CA ARG A 38 47.33 0.11 29.04
C ARG A 38 48.31 1.26 28.85
N GLU A 39 48.04 2.17 27.91
CA GLU A 39 48.85 3.38 27.71
C GLU A 39 48.88 4.25 28.97
N LEU A 40 47.71 4.56 29.53
CA LEU A 40 47.59 5.38 30.74
C LEU A 40 48.27 4.73 31.96
N LYS A 41 48.21 3.39 32.06
CA LYS A 41 48.97 2.64 33.07
C LYS A 41 50.48 2.76 32.86
N ALA A 42 50.96 2.72 31.61
CA ALA A 42 52.37 2.90 31.29
C ALA A 42 52.86 4.34 31.56
N GLU A 43 51.98 5.34 31.46
CA GLU A 43 52.22 6.73 31.86
C GLU A 43 52.24 6.93 33.40
N GLY A 44 52.04 5.86 34.19
CA GLY A 44 52.13 5.90 35.65
C GLY A 44 50.84 6.29 36.36
N LYS A 45 49.68 6.27 35.67
CA LYS A 45 48.38 6.48 36.31
C LYS A 45 47.99 5.28 37.19
N ASP A 46 47.38 5.55 38.33
CA ASP A 46 46.72 4.52 39.13
C ASP A 46 45.50 3.94 38.38
N ASP A 47 44.99 2.80 38.84
CA ASP A 47 43.93 2.07 38.13
C ASP A 47 42.61 2.86 38.03
N ASP A 48 42.26 3.63 39.07
CA ASP A 48 41.01 4.37 39.11
C ASP A 48 41.08 5.60 38.20
N THR A 49 42.21 6.32 38.23
CA THR A 49 42.46 7.45 37.33
C THR A 49 42.53 6.99 35.87
N ALA A 50 43.24 5.90 35.58
CA ALA A 50 43.33 5.35 34.22
C ALA A 50 41.94 4.94 33.70
N PHE A 51 41.14 4.25 34.52
CA PHE A 51 39.79 3.85 34.14
C PHE A 51 38.89 5.06 33.85
N ALA A 52 38.87 6.06 34.73
CA ALA A 52 38.06 7.25 34.54
C ALA A 52 38.42 8.00 33.25
N MET A 53 39.72 8.17 32.97
CA MET A 53 40.19 8.81 31.75
C MET A 53 39.90 8.00 30.48
N THR A 54 39.95 6.66 30.56
CA THR A 54 39.57 5.78 29.45
C THR A 54 38.08 5.92 29.11
N ILE A 55 37.19 5.94 30.09
CA ILE A 55 35.75 6.12 29.87
C ILE A 55 35.40 7.55 29.41
N ASP A 56 36.10 8.58 29.90
CA ASP A 56 35.87 9.96 29.45
C ASP A 56 36.25 10.15 27.97
N SER A 57 37.24 9.38 27.48
CA SER A 57 37.74 9.49 26.10
C SER A 57 36.76 9.08 25.00
N ILE A 58 35.72 8.29 25.34
CA ILE A 58 34.73 7.79 24.37
C ILE A 58 33.49 8.67 24.23
N GLY A 59 33.31 9.67 25.10
CA GLY A 59 32.13 10.55 25.06
C GLY A 59 30.80 9.81 25.26
N ASP A 60 29.73 10.31 24.62
CA ASP A 60 28.37 9.72 24.73
C ASP A 60 28.21 8.50 23.80
N ILE A 61 28.76 7.37 24.26
CA ILE A 61 28.67 6.10 23.55
C ILE A 61 27.24 5.55 23.53
N GLU A 62 26.38 5.95 24.48
CA GLU A 62 24.98 5.50 24.53
C GLU A 62 24.23 5.95 23.28
N GLN A 63 24.41 7.22 22.88
CA GLN A 63 23.78 7.75 21.67
C GLN A 63 24.28 7.05 20.39
N THR A 64 25.56 6.73 20.31
CA THR A 64 26.14 6.03 19.14
C THR A 64 25.66 4.58 19.07
N VAL A 65 25.58 3.89 20.21
CA VAL A 65 25.04 2.52 20.29
C VAL A 65 23.55 2.50 19.91
N ILE A 66 22.77 3.50 20.32
CA ILE A 66 21.37 3.67 19.89
C ILE A 66 21.27 3.80 18.38
N GLU A 67 22.12 4.64 17.76
CA GLU A 67 22.11 4.87 16.31
C GLU A 67 22.51 3.62 15.53
N VAL A 68 23.57 2.92 15.95
CA VAL A 68 24.00 1.66 15.32
C VAL A 68 22.96 0.56 15.52
N ALA A 69 22.40 0.40 16.72
CA ALA A 69 21.35 -0.59 16.97
C ALA A 69 20.09 -0.32 16.15
N ASN A 70 19.70 0.95 16.00
CA ASN A 70 18.55 1.34 15.19
C ASN A 70 18.82 1.14 13.69
N LEU A 71 20.01 1.52 13.21
CA LEU A 71 20.40 1.33 11.82
C LEU A 71 20.49 -0.16 11.48
N SER A 72 21.05 -0.99 12.36
CA SER A 72 21.15 -2.43 12.13
C SER A 72 19.80 -3.15 12.24
N ARG A 73 18.93 -2.78 13.18
CA ARG A 73 17.54 -3.29 13.19
C ARG A 73 16.76 -2.89 11.93
N SER A 74 17.05 -1.70 11.38
CA SER A 74 16.48 -1.21 10.12
C SER A 74 17.01 -1.98 8.90
N LEU A 75 18.32 -2.28 8.88
CA LEU A 75 18.98 -3.00 7.79
C LEU A 75 18.77 -4.53 7.84
N GLU A 76 18.60 -5.12 9.02
CA GLU A 76 18.46 -6.58 9.21
C GLU A 76 17.02 -7.10 8.99
N ARG A 77 16.02 -6.26 8.70
CA ARG A 77 14.61 -6.70 8.66
C ARG A 77 13.74 -6.20 7.50
N GLN A 78 14.27 -6.15 6.29
CA GLN A 78 13.45 -6.38 5.10
C GLN A 78 14.24 -7.21 4.08
N VAL A 79 14.12 -8.55 4.16
CA VAL A 79 14.31 -9.35 2.95
C VAL A 79 13.21 -8.90 2.00
N VAL A 80 13.56 -8.04 1.05
CA VAL A 80 12.64 -7.62 0.00
C VAL A 80 12.30 -8.89 -0.79
N THR A 81 11.06 -9.36 -0.66
CA THR A 81 10.57 -10.53 -1.38
C THR A 81 10.69 -10.26 -2.88
N ASN A 82 11.65 -10.89 -3.56
CA ASN A 82 11.85 -10.74 -4.99
C ASN A 82 11.51 -12.04 -5.70
N LEU A 83 10.31 -12.08 -6.26
CA LEU A 83 9.76 -13.18 -7.04
C LEU A 83 9.53 -12.76 -8.50
N LYS A 84 10.22 -11.72 -8.99
CA LYS A 84 10.08 -11.24 -10.36
C LYS A 84 10.29 -12.37 -11.37
N ALA A 85 9.44 -12.41 -12.39
CA ALA A 85 9.51 -13.39 -13.49
C ALA A 85 9.43 -14.86 -13.03
N SER A 86 8.80 -15.12 -11.89
CA SER A 86 8.65 -16.48 -11.37
C SER A 86 7.41 -17.17 -11.95
N ASN A 87 7.47 -18.49 -12.09
CA ASN A 87 6.32 -19.31 -12.46
C ASN A 87 5.69 -19.93 -11.20
N LEU A 88 4.64 -19.30 -10.68
CA LEU A 88 4.02 -19.59 -9.38
C LEU A 88 2.49 -19.69 -9.48
N PRO A 89 1.91 -20.44 -10.45
CA PRO A 89 0.46 -20.61 -10.53
C PRO A 89 -0.03 -21.38 -9.30
N GLN A 90 -1.25 -21.07 -8.84
CA GLN A 90 -1.95 -21.76 -7.76
C GLN A 90 -1.13 -21.89 -6.46
N SER A 91 -0.22 -20.95 -6.23
CA SER A 91 0.67 -20.96 -5.08
C SER A 91 -0.01 -20.36 -3.87
N ASP A 92 0.32 -20.88 -2.69
CA ASP A 92 -0.19 -20.40 -1.41
C ASP A 92 0.74 -19.30 -0.85
N PHE A 93 0.24 -18.07 -0.85
CA PHE A 93 0.83 -16.89 -0.20
C PHE A 93 -0.08 -16.35 0.91
N ALA A 94 -1.03 -17.15 1.41
CA ALA A 94 -1.94 -16.70 2.44
C ALA A 94 -1.19 -16.29 3.72
N GLY A 95 -1.54 -15.12 4.27
CA GLY A 95 -0.92 -14.57 5.47
C GLY A 95 0.53 -14.10 5.34
N VAL A 96 1.13 -14.16 4.14
CA VAL A 96 2.52 -13.72 3.92
C VAL A 96 2.65 -12.22 4.17
N THR A 97 3.73 -11.81 4.85
CA THR A 97 4.18 -10.41 4.89
C THR A 97 5.28 -10.21 3.86
N ALA A 98 4.97 -9.49 2.78
CA ALA A 98 5.89 -9.18 1.69
C ALA A 98 5.81 -7.69 1.34
N HIS A 99 6.12 -6.81 2.30
CA HIS A 99 6.17 -5.37 2.05
C HIS A 99 7.16 -5.02 0.95
N LYS A 100 6.74 -4.16 0.02
CA LYS A 100 7.53 -3.76 -1.15
C LYS A 100 8.02 -4.97 -1.98
N GLY A 101 7.27 -6.07 -1.95
CA GLY A 101 7.56 -7.28 -2.70
C GLY A 101 7.53 -7.03 -4.20
N ASN A 102 8.41 -7.71 -4.93
CA ASN A 102 8.48 -7.64 -6.37
C ASN A 102 7.96 -8.95 -6.99
N PHE A 103 6.72 -8.92 -7.44
CA PHE A 103 6.04 -10.00 -8.16
C PHE A 103 5.92 -9.71 -9.66
N SER A 104 6.60 -8.68 -10.15
CA SER A 104 6.45 -8.20 -11.53
C SER A 104 6.80 -9.29 -12.55
N SER A 105 6.06 -9.34 -13.66
CA SER A 105 6.26 -10.33 -14.74
C SER A 105 6.09 -11.80 -14.34
N SER A 106 5.49 -12.10 -13.19
CA SER A 106 5.29 -13.48 -12.70
C SER A 106 4.01 -14.11 -13.25
N VAL A 107 3.95 -15.43 -13.24
CA VAL A 107 2.72 -16.20 -13.45
C VAL A 107 2.17 -16.54 -12.07
N LEU A 108 1.03 -15.97 -11.70
CA LEU A 108 0.38 -16.07 -10.38
C LEU A 108 -1.09 -16.44 -10.51
N GLN A 109 -1.46 -17.08 -11.62
CA GLN A 109 -2.84 -17.45 -11.89
C GLN A 109 -3.36 -18.37 -10.80
N GLY A 110 -4.50 -18.02 -10.20
CA GLY A 110 -5.15 -18.79 -9.15
C GLY A 110 -4.41 -18.81 -7.82
N SER A 111 -3.36 -18.01 -7.64
CA SER A 111 -2.61 -17.97 -6.38
C SER A 111 -3.40 -17.30 -5.26
N ASP A 112 -3.19 -17.77 -4.04
CA ASP A 112 -3.91 -17.32 -2.85
C ASP A 112 -3.06 -16.34 -2.05
N PHE A 113 -3.52 -15.09 -1.94
CA PHE A 113 -2.94 -14.02 -1.12
C PHE A 113 -3.88 -13.63 0.03
N THR A 114 -4.76 -14.52 0.45
CA THR A 114 -5.73 -14.27 1.52
C THR A 114 -5.02 -13.79 2.79
N ASN A 115 -5.46 -12.66 3.35
CA ASN A 115 -4.88 -12.00 4.52
C ASN A 115 -3.37 -11.67 4.42
N ALA A 116 -2.79 -11.64 3.21
CA ALA A 116 -1.40 -11.25 3.03
C ALA A 116 -1.21 -9.74 3.26
N ASP A 117 -0.06 -9.35 3.81
CA ASP A 117 0.36 -7.95 3.88
C ASP A 117 1.36 -7.64 2.77
N LEU A 118 0.84 -7.02 1.71
CA LEU A 118 1.55 -6.77 0.45
C LEU A 118 1.87 -5.29 0.26
N ALA A 119 1.76 -4.46 1.31
CA ALA A 119 1.89 -3.01 1.19
C ALA A 119 3.12 -2.58 0.37
N GLY A 120 2.90 -1.75 -0.65
CA GLY A 120 3.93 -1.26 -1.56
C GLY A 120 4.42 -2.27 -2.60
N SER A 121 3.84 -3.47 -2.70
CA SER A 121 4.27 -4.49 -3.66
C SER A 121 3.92 -4.14 -5.11
N SER A 122 4.75 -4.62 -6.04
CA SER A 122 4.52 -4.49 -7.47
C SER A 122 4.17 -5.84 -8.10
N PHE A 123 3.02 -5.89 -8.78
CA PHE A 123 2.57 -7.01 -9.61
C PHE A 123 2.66 -6.68 -11.11
N HIS A 124 3.25 -5.54 -11.49
CA HIS A 124 3.24 -5.04 -12.86
C HIS A 124 3.59 -6.10 -13.92
N SER A 125 2.79 -6.17 -14.99
CA SER A 125 2.90 -7.14 -16.09
C SER A 125 2.86 -8.62 -15.68
N SER A 126 2.32 -8.98 -14.51
CA SER A 126 2.06 -10.37 -14.11
C SER A 126 0.72 -10.91 -14.65
N ASN A 127 0.59 -12.24 -14.69
CA ASN A 127 -0.71 -12.89 -14.88
C ASN A 127 -1.28 -13.25 -13.51
N VAL A 128 -2.33 -12.55 -13.08
CA VAL A 128 -2.98 -12.70 -11.76
C VAL A 128 -4.48 -13.03 -11.90
N ARG A 129 -4.85 -13.66 -13.03
CA ARG A 129 -6.20 -14.19 -13.23
C ARG A 129 -6.57 -15.16 -12.11
N ASP A 130 -7.84 -15.15 -11.71
CA ASP A 130 -8.40 -16.03 -10.69
C ASP A 130 -7.71 -15.95 -9.30
N ALA A 131 -6.80 -14.99 -9.08
CA ALA A 131 -6.09 -14.84 -7.81
C ALA A 131 -7.00 -14.32 -6.69
N ILE A 132 -6.70 -14.72 -5.45
CA ILE A 132 -7.51 -14.40 -4.27
C ILE A 132 -6.75 -13.42 -3.40
N PHE A 133 -7.30 -12.21 -3.17
CA PHE A 133 -6.74 -11.17 -2.31
C PHE A 133 -7.69 -10.83 -1.15
N ASP A 134 -8.51 -11.79 -0.73
CA ASP A 134 -9.49 -11.58 0.33
C ASP A 134 -8.79 -11.20 1.64
N GLY A 135 -9.20 -10.09 2.26
CA GLY A 135 -8.57 -9.58 3.49
C GLY A 135 -7.14 -9.06 3.35
N ALA A 136 -6.55 -9.07 2.14
CA ALA A 136 -5.17 -8.64 1.94
C ALA A 136 -4.99 -7.12 2.12
N ASN A 137 -3.82 -6.71 2.63
CA ASN A 137 -3.40 -5.31 2.61
C ASN A 137 -2.69 -4.97 1.31
N LEU A 138 -3.35 -4.19 0.46
CA LEU A 138 -2.87 -3.80 -0.87
C LEU A 138 -2.56 -2.29 -0.96
N THR A 139 -2.29 -1.68 0.20
CA THR A 139 -1.91 -0.27 0.29
C THR A 139 -0.68 0.02 -0.57
N ASP A 140 -0.73 1.05 -1.41
CA ASP A 140 0.36 1.46 -2.32
C ASP A 140 0.79 0.38 -3.34
N CYS A 141 -0.02 -0.65 -3.58
CA CYS A 141 0.33 -1.70 -4.55
C CYS A 141 0.16 -1.25 -6.00
N ASN A 142 1.02 -1.75 -6.88
CA ASN A 142 0.93 -1.55 -8.32
C ASN A 142 0.38 -2.79 -9.03
N PHE A 143 -0.90 -2.72 -9.41
CA PHE A 143 -1.62 -3.68 -10.24
C PHE A 143 -1.93 -3.13 -11.65
N SER A 144 -1.12 -2.20 -12.17
CA SER A 144 -1.36 -1.61 -13.50
C SER A 144 -1.00 -2.56 -14.63
N THR A 145 -1.75 -2.45 -15.74
CA THR A 145 -1.59 -3.26 -16.97
C THR A 145 -1.59 -4.77 -16.71
N LEU A 146 -2.53 -5.26 -15.89
CA LEU A 146 -2.67 -6.68 -15.55
C LEU A 146 -3.95 -7.26 -16.12
N ASP A 147 -3.95 -8.58 -16.28
CA ASP A 147 -5.20 -9.33 -16.36
C ASP A 147 -5.53 -9.90 -14.97
N LEU A 148 -6.60 -9.34 -14.39
CA LEU A 148 -7.18 -9.64 -13.09
C LEU A 148 -8.56 -10.29 -13.25
N ALA A 149 -8.84 -10.90 -14.41
CA ALA A 149 -10.12 -11.56 -14.63
C ALA A 149 -10.43 -12.54 -13.50
N ASN A 150 -11.66 -12.49 -13.01
CA ASN A 150 -12.16 -13.27 -11.87
C ASN A 150 -11.42 -13.11 -10.54
N GLY A 151 -10.53 -12.12 -10.40
CA GLY A 151 -9.83 -11.86 -9.15
C GLY A 151 -10.79 -11.52 -8.00
N ARG A 152 -10.45 -11.91 -6.77
CA ARG A 152 -11.27 -11.65 -5.57
C ARG A 152 -10.60 -10.68 -4.63
N PHE A 153 -11.34 -9.68 -4.16
CA PHE A 153 -10.86 -8.60 -3.30
C PHE A 153 -11.83 -8.36 -2.13
N HIS A 154 -12.43 -9.41 -1.58
CA HIS A 154 -13.41 -9.23 -0.51
C HIS A 154 -12.72 -8.74 0.76
N LYS A 155 -13.24 -7.66 1.35
CA LYS A 155 -12.71 -7.06 2.60
C LYS A 155 -11.22 -6.72 2.55
N SER A 156 -10.63 -6.54 1.37
CA SER A 156 -9.24 -6.12 1.23
C SER A 156 -9.06 -4.65 1.59
N ILE A 157 -7.84 -4.25 1.93
CA ILE A 157 -7.47 -2.85 2.17
C ILE A 157 -6.91 -2.29 0.86
N LEU A 158 -7.68 -1.41 0.21
CA LEU A 158 -7.30 -0.76 -1.04
C LEU A 158 -7.09 0.73 -0.81
N VAL A 159 -5.84 1.12 -0.55
CA VAL A 159 -5.44 2.51 -0.31
C VAL A 159 -4.33 2.89 -1.28
N ARG A 160 -4.55 3.90 -2.11
CA ARG A 160 -3.58 4.32 -3.16
C ARG A 160 -3.13 3.17 -4.08
N THR A 161 -3.97 2.15 -4.23
CA THR A 161 -3.72 0.99 -5.09
C THR A 161 -3.94 1.38 -6.55
N ASN A 162 -3.05 0.95 -7.44
CA ASN A 162 -3.11 1.29 -8.86
C ASN A 162 -3.57 0.10 -9.71
N PHE A 163 -4.79 0.13 -10.23
CA PHE A 163 -5.37 -0.81 -11.20
C PHE A 163 -5.45 -0.23 -12.62
N SER A 164 -4.77 0.88 -12.91
CA SER A 164 -4.91 1.56 -14.20
C SER A 164 -4.55 0.65 -15.38
N LYS A 165 -5.34 0.76 -16.46
CA LYS A 165 -5.18 -0.03 -17.69
C LYS A 165 -5.30 -1.55 -17.51
N SER A 166 -5.83 -2.02 -16.39
CA SER A 166 -5.98 -3.45 -16.12
C SER A 166 -7.34 -3.98 -16.57
N TRP A 167 -7.38 -5.28 -16.86
CA TRP A 167 -8.58 -6.03 -17.21
C TRP A 167 -9.16 -6.69 -15.96
N LEU A 168 -10.37 -6.31 -15.57
CA LEU A 168 -11.01 -6.72 -14.31
C LEU A 168 -12.33 -7.46 -14.54
N ALA A 169 -12.54 -8.01 -15.75
CA ALA A 169 -13.79 -8.70 -16.05
C ALA A 169 -14.05 -9.86 -15.08
N GLY A 170 -15.25 -9.90 -14.51
CA GLY A 170 -15.63 -10.90 -13.50
C GLY A 170 -14.98 -10.73 -12.13
N ALA A 171 -14.09 -9.74 -11.92
CA ALA A 171 -13.48 -9.48 -10.62
C ALA A 171 -14.55 -9.07 -9.59
N LYS A 172 -14.32 -9.43 -8.32
CA LYS A 172 -15.32 -9.26 -7.25
C LYS A 172 -14.76 -8.47 -6.07
N PHE A 173 -15.44 -7.37 -5.76
CA PHE A 173 -15.18 -6.53 -4.59
C PHE A 173 -16.42 -6.58 -3.70
N LEU A 174 -16.22 -6.98 -2.43
CA LEU A 174 -17.30 -7.14 -1.47
C LEU A 174 -16.88 -6.57 -0.12
N ASN A 175 -17.68 -5.65 0.42
CA ASN A 175 -17.42 -4.99 1.70
C ASN A 175 -16.04 -4.31 1.73
N THR A 176 -15.69 -3.59 0.66
CA THR A 176 -14.36 -3.01 0.46
C THR A 176 -14.44 -1.48 0.39
N ARG A 177 -13.50 -0.79 1.04
CA ARG A 177 -13.30 0.66 0.88
C ARG A 177 -12.10 0.91 -0.04
N LEU A 178 -12.35 1.63 -1.13
CA LEU A 178 -11.37 2.00 -2.14
C LEU A 178 -10.99 3.47 -1.94
N MET A 179 -9.87 3.72 -1.26
CA MET A 179 -9.38 5.05 -0.93
C MET A 179 -8.24 5.46 -1.86
N ASP A 180 -8.39 6.55 -2.61
CA ASP A 180 -7.42 7.06 -3.60
C ASP A 180 -6.96 6.01 -4.62
N VAL A 181 -7.85 5.07 -4.96
CA VAL A 181 -7.56 3.99 -5.91
C VAL A 181 -7.61 4.50 -7.34
N ASN A 182 -6.61 4.15 -8.14
CA ASN A 182 -6.54 4.49 -9.56
C ASN A 182 -7.09 3.34 -10.41
N LEU A 183 -8.27 3.51 -10.99
CA LEU A 183 -8.94 2.62 -11.95
C LEU A 183 -9.02 3.25 -13.35
N SER A 184 -8.18 4.25 -13.63
CA SER A 184 -8.22 4.96 -14.91
C SER A 184 -7.86 4.04 -16.07
N MET A 185 -8.58 4.16 -17.19
CA MET A 185 -8.43 3.31 -18.38
C MET A 185 -8.62 1.80 -18.11
N ALA A 186 -9.19 1.39 -16.97
CA ALA A 186 -9.45 -0.01 -16.68
C ALA A 186 -10.66 -0.55 -17.49
N TYR A 187 -10.65 -1.86 -17.74
CA TYR A 187 -11.76 -2.58 -18.36
C TYR A 187 -12.54 -3.30 -17.26
N LEU A 188 -13.72 -2.75 -16.92
CA LEU A 188 -14.48 -3.13 -15.73
C LEU A 188 -15.82 -3.81 -16.04
N ARG A 189 -16.10 -4.09 -17.32
CA ARG A 189 -17.32 -4.84 -17.68
C ARG A 189 -17.37 -6.14 -16.90
N GLU A 190 -18.53 -6.46 -16.36
CA GLU A 190 -18.77 -7.68 -15.54
C GLU A 190 -18.06 -7.69 -14.17
N THR A 191 -17.34 -6.63 -13.78
CA THR A 191 -16.82 -6.48 -12.42
C THR A 191 -17.98 -6.26 -11.43
N THR A 192 -17.98 -6.96 -10.29
CA THR A 192 -19.01 -6.78 -9.26
C THR A 192 -18.48 -5.95 -8.10
N PHE A 193 -19.18 -4.86 -7.77
CA PHE A 193 -18.97 -4.08 -6.55
C PHE A 193 -20.20 -4.22 -5.64
N GLN A 194 -20.03 -4.83 -4.48
CA GLN A 194 -21.09 -5.00 -3.50
C GLN A 194 -20.68 -4.41 -2.15
N ASN A 195 -21.52 -3.55 -1.58
CA ASN A 195 -21.29 -2.89 -0.29
C ASN A 195 -19.93 -2.17 -0.24
N CYS A 196 -19.55 -1.48 -1.31
CA CYS A 196 -18.30 -0.77 -1.44
C CYS A 196 -18.47 0.75 -1.21
N ILE A 197 -17.37 1.37 -0.74
CA ILE A 197 -17.24 2.81 -0.61
C ILE A 197 -16.03 3.25 -1.44
N PHE A 198 -16.24 4.20 -2.34
CA PHE A 198 -15.20 4.81 -3.16
C PHE A 198 -14.92 6.21 -2.63
N ASP A 199 -13.68 6.47 -2.23
CA ASP A 199 -13.24 7.73 -1.64
C ASP A 199 -11.99 8.20 -2.39
N GLY A 200 -12.11 9.24 -3.22
CA GLY A 200 -11.01 9.71 -4.07
C GLY A 200 -10.67 8.80 -5.26
N ALA A 201 -11.49 7.78 -5.55
CA ALA A 201 -11.20 6.84 -6.64
C ALA A 201 -11.27 7.50 -8.04
N ASP A 202 -10.40 7.07 -8.95
CA ASP A 202 -10.33 7.59 -10.31
C ASP A 202 -10.72 6.51 -11.34
N PHE A 203 -11.90 6.64 -11.95
CA PHE A 203 -12.38 5.80 -13.05
C PHE A 203 -12.19 6.46 -14.42
N SER A 204 -11.38 7.52 -14.53
CA SER A 204 -11.30 8.31 -15.75
C SER A 204 -10.94 7.45 -16.97
N LYS A 205 -11.66 7.63 -18.08
CA LYS A 205 -11.45 6.89 -19.34
C LYS A 205 -11.63 5.37 -19.25
N SER A 206 -12.19 4.83 -18.16
CA SER A 206 -12.54 3.41 -18.07
C SER A 206 -13.78 3.09 -18.89
N ASP A 207 -13.96 1.82 -19.28
CA ASP A 207 -15.22 1.33 -19.84
C ASP A 207 -16.08 0.74 -18.71
N LEU A 208 -17.18 1.42 -18.40
CA LEU A 208 -18.13 1.07 -17.35
C LEU A 208 -19.50 0.68 -17.93
N GLY A 209 -19.62 0.49 -19.25
CA GLY A 209 -20.90 0.26 -19.90
C GLY A 209 -21.69 -0.88 -19.25
N GLY A 210 -22.95 -0.62 -18.90
CA GLY A 210 -23.85 -1.60 -18.27
C GLY A 210 -23.57 -1.90 -16.80
N MET A 211 -22.65 -1.18 -16.14
CA MET A 211 -22.30 -1.46 -14.76
C MET A 211 -23.40 -1.13 -13.76
N CYS A 212 -23.47 -1.94 -12.70
CA CYS A 212 -24.35 -1.72 -11.55
C CYS A 212 -23.55 -1.16 -10.38
N PHE A 213 -23.78 0.11 -10.06
CA PHE A 213 -23.26 0.83 -8.90
C PHE A 213 -24.36 1.17 -7.90
N ASP A 214 -25.42 0.37 -7.88
CA ASP A 214 -26.59 0.59 -7.03
C ASP A 214 -26.22 0.53 -5.54
N GLY A 215 -26.75 1.47 -4.77
CA GLY A 215 -26.56 1.57 -3.31
C GLY A 215 -25.14 1.88 -2.85
N GLN A 216 -24.17 2.05 -3.77
CA GLN A 216 -22.78 2.32 -3.43
C GLN A 216 -22.58 3.78 -3.00
N THR A 217 -21.47 4.08 -2.32
CA THR A 217 -21.10 5.46 -1.94
C THR A 217 -19.86 5.92 -2.69
N PHE A 218 -19.93 7.12 -3.29
CA PHE A 218 -18.87 7.78 -4.03
C PHE A 218 -18.60 9.15 -3.42
N ILE A 219 -17.36 9.38 -2.99
CA ILE A 219 -16.90 10.63 -2.38
C ILE A 219 -15.64 11.07 -3.14
N GLY A 220 -15.64 12.23 -3.78
CA GLY A 220 -14.45 12.72 -4.48
C GLY A 220 -14.06 11.89 -5.72
N VAL A 221 -15.00 11.16 -6.31
CA VAL A 221 -14.74 10.20 -7.40
C VAL A 221 -14.76 10.85 -8.77
N LYS A 222 -13.89 10.39 -9.68
CA LYS A 222 -13.83 10.87 -11.07
C LYS A 222 -14.33 9.81 -12.04
N PHE A 223 -15.39 10.11 -12.78
CA PHE A 223 -15.87 9.35 -13.94
C PHE A 223 -15.54 10.07 -15.27
N ASP A 224 -14.54 10.94 -15.25
CA ASP A 224 -14.23 11.81 -16.38
C ASP A 224 -13.87 10.99 -17.62
N LYS A 225 -14.56 11.26 -18.73
CA LYS A 225 -14.38 10.58 -20.02
C LYS A 225 -14.60 9.06 -19.96
N ALA A 226 -15.22 8.54 -18.89
CA ALA A 226 -15.56 7.13 -18.79
C ALA A 226 -16.73 6.76 -19.73
N GLY A 227 -16.77 5.50 -20.16
CA GLY A 227 -17.89 4.94 -20.90
C GLY A 227 -19.03 4.61 -19.96
N LEU A 228 -20.05 5.47 -19.88
CA LEU A 228 -21.13 5.39 -18.89
C LEU A 228 -22.50 4.99 -19.49
N HIS A 229 -22.53 4.36 -20.66
CA HIS A 229 -23.79 3.94 -21.27
C HIS A 229 -24.45 2.84 -20.43
N GLU A 230 -25.74 2.97 -20.14
CA GLU A 230 -26.55 2.00 -19.40
C GLU A 230 -26.03 1.66 -18.00
N VAL A 231 -25.32 2.61 -17.37
CA VAL A 231 -24.86 2.46 -15.98
C VAL A 231 -25.99 2.76 -15.01
N SER A 232 -26.08 2.00 -13.92
CA SER A 232 -27.02 2.25 -12.83
C SER A 232 -26.31 2.74 -11.57
N PHE A 233 -26.80 3.84 -11.01
CA PHE A 233 -26.43 4.40 -9.70
C PHE A 233 -27.67 4.48 -8.80
N LYS A 234 -28.61 3.53 -8.93
CA LYS A 234 -29.88 3.56 -8.19
C LYS A 234 -29.61 3.51 -6.69
N GLY A 235 -30.19 4.44 -5.95
CA GLY A 235 -29.97 4.55 -4.50
C GLY A 235 -28.53 4.84 -4.07
N ALA A 236 -27.63 5.18 -5.00
CA ALA A 236 -26.24 5.50 -4.67
C ALA A 236 -26.11 6.87 -4.00
N THR A 237 -25.05 7.08 -3.24
CA THR A 237 -24.67 8.39 -2.71
C THR A 237 -23.49 8.95 -3.50
N LEU A 238 -23.63 10.16 -4.04
CA LEU A 238 -22.63 10.81 -4.88
C LEU A 238 -22.28 12.19 -4.28
N ARG A 239 -21.10 12.31 -3.72
CA ARG A 239 -20.58 13.57 -3.16
C ARG A 239 -19.27 13.93 -3.82
N ASN A 240 -19.15 15.16 -4.30
CA ASN A 240 -17.99 15.69 -5.00
C ASN A 240 -17.57 14.77 -6.16
N VAL A 241 -18.54 14.37 -7.00
CA VAL A 241 -18.30 13.42 -8.10
C VAL A 241 -18.24 14.16 -9.43
N SER A 242 -17.25 13.81 -10.24
CA SER A 242 -17.00 14.42 -11.55
C SER A 242 -17.42 13.51 -12.71
N PHE A 243 -18.09 14.10 -13.71
CA PHE A 243 -18.56 13.44 -14.94
C PHE A 243 -18.11 14.24 -16.18
N GLN A 244 -16.88 14.76 -16.19
CA GLN A 244 -16.42 15.61 -17.29
C GLN A 244 -16.23 14.80 -18.57
N GLY A 245 -16.97 15.15 -19.61
CA GLY A 245 -16.90 14.51 -20.91
C GLY A 245 -15.87 15.11 -21.86
N PHE A 246 -16.02 14.77 -23.14
CA PHE A 246 -15.42 15.52 -24.23
C PHE A 246 -16.40 16.62 -24.67
N PRO A 247 -15.98 17.90 -24.72
CA PRO A 247 -16.83 18.97 -25.23
C PRO A 247 -17.44 18.60 -26.60
N LEU A 248 -18.71 18.92 -26.81
CA LEU A 248 -19.46 18.70 -28.08
C LEU A 248 -19.67 17.23 -28.50
N SER A 249 -19.30 16.24 -27.68
CA SER A 249 -19.51 14.82 -28.01
C SER A 249 -20.97 14.40 -27.86
N LYS A 250 -21.74 14.41 -28.96
CA LYS A 250 -23.13 13.90 -28.98
C LYS A 250 -23.24 12.47 -28.41
N LYS A 251 -22.24 11.62 -28.66
CA LYS A 251 -22.18 10.25 -28.12
C LYS A 251 -22.12 10.25 -26.60
N TYR A 252 -21.31 11.14 -26.00
CA TYR A 252 -21.17 11.23 -24.55
C TYR A 252 -22.47 11.69 -23.89
N TYR A 253 -23.08 12.77 -24.38
CA TYR A 253 -24.37 13.25 -23.86
C TYR A 253 -25.48 12.20 -23.97
N ARG A 254 -25.54 11.46 -25.08
CA ARG A 254 -26.47 10.33 -25.22
C ARG A 254 -26.23 9.25 -24.18
N ALA A 255 -24.98 8.92 -23.87
CA ALA A 255 -24.65 7.96 -22.82
C ALA A 255 -25.09 8.47 -21.43
N ILE A 256 -24.84 9.75 -21.11
CA ILE A 256 -25.28 10.34 -19.83
C ILE A 256 -26.80 10.20 -19.62
N LYS A 257 -27.60 10.37 -20.68
CA LYS A 257 -29.07 10.21 -20.63
C LYS A 257 -29.53 8.79 -20.34
N THR A 258 -28.69 7.78 -20.55
CA THR A 258 -29.01 6.38 -20.25
C THR A 258 -28.69 5.99 -18.80
N ILE A 259 -28.03 6.87 -18.04
CA ILE A 259 -27.64 6.57 -16.67
C ILE A 259 -28.87 6.58 -15.76
N ASN A 260 -29.04 5.53 -14.97
CA ASN A 260 -30.11 5.46 -13.98
C ASN A 260 -29.67 6.04 -12.64
N PHE A 261 -30.24 7.18 -12.24
CA PHE A 261 -30.02 7.82 -10.93
C PHE A 261 -31.23 7.71 -9.98
N GLU A 262 -32.16 6.77 -10.23
CA GLU A 262 -33.37 6.63 -9.40
C GLU A 262 -33.03 6.49 -7.90
N GLY A 263 -33.58 7.38 -7.06
CA GLY A 263 -33.36 7.34 -5.62
C GLY A 263 -31.94 7.68 -5.16
N ALA A 264 -31.05 8.09 -6.07
CA ALA A 264 -29.71 8.52 -5.71
C ALA A 264 -29.73 9.81 -4.87
N VAL A 265 -28.72 9.97 -4.03
CA VAL A 265 -28.49 11.17 -3.22
C VAL A 265 -27.26 11.89 -3.75
N MET A 266 -27.38 13.19 -4.04
CA MET A 266 -26.28 14.00 -4.57
C MET A 266 -26.07 15.27 -3.75
N ASP A 267 -24.83 15.77 -3.70
CA ASP A 267 -24.62 17.17 -3.32
C ASP A 267 -24.97 18.13 -4.46
N LYS A 268 -25.06 19.43 -4.13
CA LYS A 268 -25.48 20.47 -5.07
C LYS A 268 -24.55 20.60 -6.28
N LEU A 269 -23.25 20.40 -6.10
CA LEU A 269 -22.26 20.56 -7.18
C LEU A 269 -22.33 19.40 -8.17
N THR A 270 -22.41 18.18 -7.66
CA THR A 270 -22.58 16.96 -8.46
C THR A 270 -23.88 17.02 -9.24
N TYR A 271 -24.99 17.39 -8.58
CA TYR A 271 -26.29 17.57 -9.22
C TYR A 271 -26.24 18.62 -10.34
N ALA A 272 -25.66 19.80 -10.07
CA ALA A 272 -25.57 20.88 -11.07
C ALA A 272 -24.74 20.47 -12.29
N SER A 273 -23.63 19.75 -12.08
CA SER A 273 -22.79 19.20 -13.14
C SER A 273 -23.56 18.25 -14.06
N LEU A 274 -24.25 17.26 -13.48
CA LEU A 274 -25.06 16.30 -14.24
C LEU A 274 -26.26 16.94 -14.94
N LYS A 275 -26.88 17.95 -14.31
CA LYS A 275 -27.97 18.71 -14.93
C LYS A 275 -27.50 19.44 -16.19
N GLY A 276 -26.30 20.02 -16.17
CA GLY A 276 -25.67 20.63 -17.34
C GLY A 276 -25.36 19.64 -18.47
N LEU A 277 -25.24 18.35 -18.15
CA LEU A 277 -25.05 17.26 -19.11
C LEU A 277 -26.37 16.62 -19.58
N GLU A 278 -27.52 17.20 -19.21
CA GLU A 278 -28.86 16.73 -19.55
C GLU A 278 -29.19 15.31 -19.01
N ALA A 279 -28.62 14.92 -17.87
CA ALA A 279 -28.98 13.68 -17.18
C ALA A 279 -30.43 13.70 -16.67
N ASP A 280 -31.09 12.53 -16.61
CA ASP A 280 -32.36 12.41 -15.88
C ASP A 280 -32.09 12.39 -14.38
N LEU A 281 -32.50 13.47 -13.72
CA LEU A 281 -32.35 13.67 -12.28
C LEU A 281 -33.70 13.83 -11.57
N SER A 282 -34.80 13.45 -12.23
CA SER A 282 -36.18 13.66 -11.72
C SER A 282 -36.46 12.96 -10.39
N LYS A 283 -35.76 11.86 -10.11
CA LYS A 283 -35.88 11.04 -8.90
C LYS A 283 -34.67 11.14 -7.96
N VAL A 284 -33.83 12.16 -8.12
CA VAL A 284 -32.64 12.37 -7.28
C VAL A 284 -32.98 13.25 -6.08
N THR A 285 -32.48 12.88 -4.91
CA THR A 285 -32.52 13.73 -3.72
C THR A 285 -31.24 14.55 -3.62
N VAL A 286 -31.36 15.88 -3.48
CA VAL A 286 -30.20 16.76 -3.30
C VAL A 286 -30.01 17.08 -1.82
N ARG A 287 -28.80 16.86 -1.27
CA ARG A 287 -28.42 17.14 0.12
C ARG A 287 -27.07 17.84 0.23
#